data_AF-A0A2W7B0X2-F1
#
_entry.id   AF-A0A2W7B0X2-F1
#
_cell.length_a   1.000
_cell.length_b   1.000
_cell.length_c   1.000
_cell.angle_alpha   90.00
_cell.angle_beta   90.00
_cell.angle_gamma   90.00
#
_symmetry.space_group_name_H-M   'P 1'
#
loop_
_entity.id
_entity.type
_entity.pdbx_description
1 polymer ?
#
loop_
_entity_poly.entity_id
_entity_poly.type
_entity_poly.pdbx_seq_one_letter_code
_entity_poly.pdbx_strand_id
1 'polypeptide(L)'
;MTTLATKLADLKLFQTVLIDSEQKLMAATSDRTIRERLEGMLKSDRENLGNIEEAVTKLGSAAAPRDITQKHAEAVIKMMDGSELSSYDKFFQLELLKHQQVMTGLVLHKVGQTLSDTLQDAMEPLNKVNFENRAHQEVLKGVLYFVGTREIAGQEPDMGLWASVEQGIAALKGAIGSAAS
;
A
#
# COMPACT_ATOMS: atom_id res chain seq x y z
N MET A 1 7.08 -23.09 -1.87
CA MET A 1 8.32 -22.65 -1.20
C MET A 1 8.39 -21.14 -1.22
N THR A 2 8.92 -20.50 -0.18
CA THR A 2 9.08 -19.03 -0.13
C THR A 2 10.46 -18.64 -0.67
N THR A 3 10.48 -17.81 -1.71
CA THR A 3 11.70 -17.31 -2.39
C THR A 3 11.55 -15.84 -2.75
N LEU A 4 12.64 -15.17 -3.12
CA LEU A 4 12.61 -13.78 -3.58
C LEU A 4 11.65 -13.59 -4.77
N ALA A 5 11.75 -14.48 -5.78
CA ALA A 5 10.88 -14.45 -6.96
C ALA A 5 9.39 -14.62 -6.61
N THR A 6 9.05 -15.62 -5.79
CA THR A 6 7.65 -15.86 -5.38
C THR A 6 7.09 -14.72 -4.53
N LYS A 7 7.91 -14.08 -3.68
CA LYS A 7 7.47 -12.95 -2.85
C LYS A 7 7.37 -11.64 -3.63
N LEU A 8 8.16 -11.42 -4.67
CA LEU A 8 7.95 -10.32 -5.62
C LEU A 8 6.67 -10.53 -6.44
N ALA A 9 6.41 -11.75 -6.89
CA ALA A 9 5.16 -12.08 -7.57
C ALA A 9 3.94 -11.84 -6.66
N ASP A 10 4.03 -12.21 -5.39
CA ASP A 10 3.01 -11.89 -4.39
C ASP A 10 2.84 -10.38 -4.19
N LEU A 11 3.94 -9.64 -4.04
CA LEU A 11 3.93 -8.18 -3.86
C LEU A 11 3.24 -7.51 -5.06
N LYS A 12 3.53 -7.97 -6.28
CA LYS A 12 2.89 -7.50 -7.51
C LYS A 12 1.38 -7.78 -7.49
N LEU A 13 0.97 -9.00 -7.12
CA LEU A 13 -0.45 -9.35 -7.02
C LEU A 13 -1.19 -8.43 -6.04
N PHE A 14 -0.65 -8.23 -4.84
CA PHE A 14 -1.28 -7.35 -3.87
C PHE A 14 -1.27 -5.89 -4.29
N GLN A 15 -0.27 -5.43 -5.07
CA GLN A 15 -0.31 -4.09 -5.66
C GLN A 15 -1.52 -3.92 -6.57
N THR A 16 -1.85 -4.94 -7.38
CA THR A 16 -3.06 -4.93 -8.22
C THR A 16 -4.34 -4.89 -7.39
N VAL A 17 -4.40 -5.67 -6.29
CA VAL A 17 -5.56 -5.67 -5.38
C VAL A 17 -5.73 -4.32 -4.68
N LEU A 18 -4.63 -3.67 -4.27
CA LEU A 18 -4.65 -2.32 -3.68
C LEU A 18 -5.24 -1.30 -4.65
N ILE A 19 -4.74 -1.27 -5.89
CA ILE A 19 -5.22 -0.37 -6.96
C ILE A 19 -6.72 -0.57 -7.23
N ASP A 20 -7.17 -1.82 -7.29
CA ASP A 20 -8.59 -2.15 -7.50
C ASP A 20 -9.46 -1.71 -6.30
N SER A 21 -8.99 -1.98 -5.08
CA SER A 21 -9.66 -1.60 -3.83
C SER A 21 -9.81 -0.08 -3.70
N GLU A 22 -8.76 0.67 -4.04
CA GLU A 22 -8.76 2.13 -4.06
C GLU A 22 -9.78 2.68 -5.07
N GLN A 23 -9.85 2.11 -6.27
CA GLN A 23 -10.84 2.52 -7.28
C GLN A 23 -12.28 2.27 -6.82
N LYS A 24 -12.53 1.10 -6.21
CA LYS A 24 -13.85 0.75 -5.66
C LYS A 24 -14.28 1.70 -4.54
N LEU A 25 -13.39 1.98 -3.59
CA LEU A 25 -13.65 2.93 -2.50
C LEU A 25 -13.87 4.35 -3.02
N MET A 26 -13.10 4.76 -4.03
CA MET A 26 -13.22 6.07 -4.67
C MET A 26 -14.57 6.25 -5.38
N ALA A 27 -15.09 5.19 -6.01
CA ALA A 27 -16.41 5.17 -6.63
C ALA A 27 -17.55 5.12 -5.59
N ALA A 28 -17.32 4.47 -4.44
CA ALA A 28 -18.32 4.32 -3.39
C ALA A 28 -18.47 5.57 -2.50
N THR A 29 -17.43 6.41 -2.36
CA THR A 29 -17.49 7.62 -1.53
C THR A 29 -18.02 8.83 -2.29
N SER A 30 -18.91 9.61 -1.68
CA SER A 30 -19.28 10.96 -2.12
C SER A 30 -18.45 12.05 -1.45
N ASP A 31 -17.62 11.70 -0.48
CA ASP A 31 -16.79 12.64 0.27
C ASP A 31 -15.59 13.07 -0.59
N ARG A 32 -15.55 14.37 -0.92
CA ARG A 32 -14.52 14.93 -1.79
C ARG A 32 -13.13 14.84 -1.18
N THR A 33 -12.99 15.04 0.12
CA THR A 33 -11.69 14.98 0.79
C THR A 33 -11.15 13.56 0.75
N ILE A 34 -11.98 12.56 1.07
CA ILE A 34 -11.58 11.15 0.98
C ILE A 34 -11.23 10.77 -0.47
N ARG A 35 -12.02 11.23 -1.45
CA ARG A 35 -11.75 10.99 -2.87
C ARG A 35 -10.40 11.56 -3.30
N GLU A 36 -10.09 12.81 -2.97
CA GLU A 36 -8.80 13.45 -3.31
C GLU A 36 -7.60 12.70 -2.69
N ARG A 37 -7.76 12.15 -1.47
CA ARG A 37 -6.71 11.32 -0.85
C ARG A 37 -6.52 9.98 -1.57
N LEU A 38 -7.62 9.32 -1.97
CA LEU A 38 -7.56 8.08 -2.75
C LEU A 38 -6.96 8.30 -4.13
N GLU A 39 -7.30 9.40 -4.81
CA GLU A 39 -6.72 9.75 -6.11
C GLU A 39 -5.19 9.91 -6.03
N GLY A 40 -4.71 10.56 -4.95
CA GLY A 40 -3.29 10.69 -4.67
C GLY A 40 -2.60 9.33 -4.51
N MET A 41 -3.13 8.46 -3.65
CA MET A 41 -2.58 7.11 -3.45
C MET A 41 -2.62 6.28 -4.72
N LEU A 42 -3.75 6.26 -5.42
CA LEU A 42 -3.96 5.49 -6.64
C LEU A 42 -2.95 5.85 -7.74
N LYS A 43 -2.57 7.14 -7.83
CA LYS A 43 -1.56 7.59 -8.78
C LYS A 43 -0.20 6.96 -8.47
N SER A 44 0.30 7.10 -7.24
CA SER A 44 1.58 6.51 -6.82
C SER A 44 1.52 4.98 -6.82
N ASP A 45 0.40 4.37 -6.45
CA ASP A 45 0.24 2.91 -6.48
C ASP A 45 0.31 2.33 -7.90
N ARG A 46 -0.16 3.06 -8.92
CA ARG A 46 0.05 2.70 -10.33
C ARG A 46 1.51 2.84 -10.75
N GLU A 47 2.21 3.88 -10.31
CA GLU A 47 3.66 4.02 -10.54
C GLU A 47 4.44 2.90 -9.83
N ASN A 48 4.03 2.51 -8.62
CA ASN A 48 4.65 1.45 -7.84
C ASN A 48 4.49 0.08 -8.46
N LEU A 49 3.39 -0.19 -9.17
CA LEU A 49 3.28 -1.40 -9.97
C LEU A 49 4.42 -1.49 -11.00
N GLY A 50 4.78 -0.39 -11.66
CA GLY A 50 5.91 -0.33 -12.57
C GLY A 50 7.26 -0.57 -11.88
N ASN A 51 7.49 0.02 -10.70
CA ASN A 51 8.72 -0.22 -9.93
C ASN A 51 8.85 -1.69 -9.48
N ILE A 52 7.73 -2.32 -9.09
CA ILE A 52 7.71 -3.75 -8.74
C ILE A 52 8.00 -4.61 -9.98
N GLU A 53 7.46 -4.26 -11.14
CA GLU A 53 7.76 -4.95 -12.40
C GLU A 53 9.23 -4.80 -12.81
N GLU A 54 9.83 -3.65 -12.58
CA GLU A 54 11.26 -3.43 -12.78
C GLU A 54 12.09 -4.35 -11.88
N ALA A 55 11.76 -4.44 -10.59
CA ALA A 55 12.44 -5.33 -9.65
C ALA A 55 12.31 -6.82 -10.04
N VAL A 56 11.13 -7.24 -10.51
CA VAL A 56 10.90 -8.60 -11.04
C VAL A 56 11.77 -8.85 -12.28
N THR A 57 11.87 -7.87 -13.18
CA THR A 57 12.67 -7.98 -14.41
C THR A 57 14.16 -8.06 -14.09
N LYS A 58 14.66 -7.19 -13.20
CA LYS A 58 16.06 -7.18 -12.74
C LYS A 58 16.46 -8.47 -12.02
N LEU A 59 15.55 -9.08 -11.27
CA LEU A 59 15.81 -10.39 -10.65
C LEU A 59 16.06 -11.49 -11.70
N GLY A 60 15.51 -11.37 -12.91
CA GLY A 60 15.71 -12.34 -14.00
C GLY A 60 15.06 -13.70 -13.75
N SER A 61 14.25 -13.85 -12.69
CA SER A 61 13.58 -15.09 -12.30
C SER A 61 12.09 -14.84 -12.16
N ALA A 62 11.33 -15.26 -13.18
CA ALA A 62 9.88 -15.19 -13.16
C ALA A 62 9.29 -16.29 -12.26
N ALA A 63 8.32 -15.91 -11.43
CA ALA A 63 7.52 -16.84 -10.65
C ALA A 63 6.06 -16.40 -10.68
N ALA A 64 5.15 -17.36 -10.53
CA ALA A 64 3.75 -17.04 -10.25
C ALA A 64 3.57 -16.66 -8.77
N PRO A 65 2.56 -15.84 -8.43
CA PRO A 65 2.14 -15.64 -7.04
C PRO A 65 1.79 -16.97 -6.40
N ARG A 66 2.08 -17.13 -5.10
CA ARG A 66 1.81 -18.39 -4.39
C ARG A 66 0.30 -18.62 -4.25
N ASP A 67 -0.13 -19.88 -4.26
CA ASP A 67 -1.56 -20.24 -4.14
C ASP A 67 -2.25 -19.61 -2.92
N ILE A 68 -1.55 -19.58 -1.78
CA ILE A 68 -2.08 -18.95 -0.56
C ILE A 68 -2.25 -17.43 -0.70
N THR A 69 -1.36 -16.79 -1.45
CA THR A 69 -1.44 -15.35 -1.76
C THR A 69 -2.61 -15.08 -2.69
N GLN A 70 -2.82 -15.92 -3.70
CA GLN A 70 -3.97 -15.82 -4.62
C GLN A 70 -5.29 -15.94 -3.84
N LYS A 71 -5.42 -16.95 -2.98
CA LYS A 71 -6.61 -17.11 -2.11
C LYS A 71 -6.83 -15.93 -1.18
N HIS A 72 -5.76 -15.35 -0.64
CA HIS A 72 -5.88 -14.13 0.18
C HIS A 72 -6.35 -12.94 -0.66
N ALA A 73 -5.76 -12.72 -1.84
CA ALA A 73 -6.20 -11.68 -2.77
C ALA A 73 -7.69 -11.84 -3.13
N GLU A 74 -8.13 -13.05 -3.46
CA GLU A 74 -9.53 -13.37 -3.75
C GLU A 74 -10.45 -13.06 -2.55
N ALA A 75 -10.03 -13.41 -1.33
CA ALA A 75 -10.79 -13.11 -0.13
C ALA A 75 -10.94 -11.59 0.10
N VAL A 76 -9.86 -10.82 -0.09
CA VAL A 76 -9.93 -9.35 0.01
C VAL A 76 -10.85 -8.79 -1.07
N ILE A 77 -10.71 -9.20 -2.32
CA ILE A 77 -11.58 -8.76 -3.42
C ILE A 77 -13.06 -9.02 -3.08
N LYS A 78 -13.38 -10.23 -2.61
CA LYS A 78 -14.74 -10.59 -2.21
C LYS A 78 -15.27 -9.69 -1.08
N MET A 79 -14.44 -9.40 -0.07
CA MET A 79 -14.80 -8.49 1.03
C MET A 79 -15.05 -7.06 0.53
N MET A 80 -14.24 -6.58 -0.42
CA MET A 80 -14.39 -5.25 -1.00
C MET A 80 -15.64 -5.13 -1.89
N ASP A 81 -15.99 -6.19 -2.62
CA ASP A 81 -17.16 -6.24 -3.51
C ASP A 81 -18.47 -6.52 -2.78
N GLY A 82 -18.40 -7.23 -1.65
CA GLY A 82 -19.56 -7.59 -0.84
C GLY A 82 -20.21 -6.39 -0.14
N SER A 83 -21.41 -6.62 0.37
CA SER A 83 -22.16 -5.65 1.19
C SER A 83 -22.07 -5.94 2.71
N GLU A 84 -21.29 -6.95 3.11
CA GLU A 84 -21.14 -7.36 4.51
C GLU A 84 -20.32 -6.34 5.32
N LEU A 85 -19.34 -5.69 4.67
CA LEU A 85 -18.48 -4.70 5.30
C LEU A 85 -19.05 -3.29 5.15
N SER A 86 -18.96 -2.51 6.22
CA SER A 86 -19.24 -1.08 6.17
C SER A 86 -18.16 -0.32 5.39
N SER A 87 -18.36 0.99 5.19
CA SER A 87 -17.35 1.85 4.58
C SER A 87 -16.08 1.89 5.43
N TYR A 88 -16.22 2.06 6.75
CA TYR A 88 -15.11 2.01 7.69
C TYR A 88 -14.33 0.68 7.58
N ASP A 89 -15.04 -0.46 7.60
CA ASP A 89 -14.42 -1.77 7.54
C ASP A 89 -13.62 -1.98 6.24
N LYS A 90 -14.14 -1.51 5.09
CA LYS A 90 -13.45 -1.61 3.80
C LYS A 90 -12.19 -0.75 3.74
N PHE A 91 -12.21 0.46 4.31
CA PHE A 91 -10.98 1.25 4.46
C PHE A 91 -9.97 0.57 5.38
N PHE A 92 -10.45 -0.14 6.40
CA PHE A 92 -9.58 -0.88 7.30
C PHE A 92 -8.93 -2.09 6.59
N GLN A 93 -9.68 -2.80 5.74
CA GLN A 93 -9.10 -3.86 4.88
C GLN A 93 -8.02 -3.31 3.94
N LEU A 94 -8.25 -2.13 3.34
CA LEU A 94 -7.25 -1.46 2.51
C LEU A 94 -5.98 -1.13 3.30
N GLU A 95 -6.11 -0.62 4.53
CA GLU A 95 -4.96 -0.33 5.41
C GLU A 95 -4.19 -1.59 5.78
N LEU A 96 -4.88 -2.66 6.20
CA LEU A 96 -4.25 -3.94 6.54
C LEU A 96 -3.43 -4.49 5.36
N LEU A 97 -3.99 -4.46 4.15
CA LEU A 97 -3.29 -4.92 2.96
C LEU A 97 -2.09 -4.02 2.62
N LYS A 98 -2.24 -2.69 2.77
CA LYS A 98 -1.15 -1.73 2.55
C LYS A 98 -0.02 -1.94 3.57
N HIS A 99 -0.35 -2.21 4.83
CA HIS A 99 0.63 -2.54 5.87
C HIS A 99 1.42 -3.80 5.50
N GLN A 100 0.74 -4.85 5.07
CA GLN A 100 1.40 -6.07 4.59
C GLN A 100 2.35 -5.78 3.42
N GLN A 101 1.97 -4.90 2.50
CA GLN A 101 2.76 -4.49 1.34
C GLN A 101 4.06 -3.77 1.78
N VAL A 102 3.96 -2.82 2.71
CA VAL A 102 5.13 -2.14 3.31
C VAL A 102 6.07 -3.14 3.95
N MET A 103 5.55 -3.97 4.85
CA MET A 103 6.39 -4.91 5.59
C MET A 103 7.06 -5.94 4.66
N THR A 104 6.35 -6.39 3.63
CA THR A 104 6.92 -7.30 2.63
C THR A 104 8.02 -6.60 1.82
N GLY A 105 7.81 -5.39 1.34
CA GLY A 105 8.81 -4.66 0.56
C GLY A 105 10.08 -4.33 1.36
N LEU A 106 9.95 -3.99 2.65
CA LEU A 106 11.09 -3.81 3.55
C LEU A 106 11.89 -5.11 3.76
N VAL A 107 11.19 -6.22 3.95
CA VAL A 107 11.84 -7.55 4.07
C VAL A 107 12.55 -7.92 2.78
N LEU A 108 11.94 -7.70 1.60
CA LEU A 108 12.56 -8.01 0.32
C LEU A 108 13.82 -7.18 0.07
N HIS A 109 13.79 -5.89 0.39
CA HIS A 109 14.97 -5.04 0.36
C HIS A 109 16.08 -5.61 1.25
N LYS A 110 15.76 -5.99 2.49
CA LYS A 110 16.75 -6.54 3.43
C LYS A 110 17.30 -7.90 2.99
N VAL A 111 16.46 -8.75 2.38
CA VAL A 111 16.89 -10.02 1.80
C VAL A 111 17.85 -9.76 0.63
N GLY A 112 17.55 -8.81 -0.26
CA GLY A 112 18.43 -8.41 -1.35
C GLY A 112 19.83 -8.03 -0.84
N GLN A 113 19.90 -7.12 0.14
CA GLN A 113 21.15 -6.72 0.81
C GLN A 113 21.94 -7.89 1.40
N THR A 114 21.26 -8.94 1.84
CA THR A 114 21.91 -10.08 2.53
C THR A 114 22.50 -11.08 1.53
N LEU A 115 21.94 -11.17 0.32
CA LEU A 115 22.30 -12.23 -0.63
C LEU A 115 23.47 -11.83 -1.54
N SER A 116 23.43 -10.63 -2.14
CA SER A 116 24.52 -10.07 -2.95
C SER A 116 24.23 -8.63 -3.38
N ASP A 117 25.26 -7.88 -3.76
CA ASP A 117 25.13 -6.54 -4.34
C ASP A 117 24.21 -6.55 -5.58
N THR A 118 24.34 -7.56 -6.45
CA THR A 118 23.46 -7.70 -7.64
C THR A 118 21.98 -7.86 -7.26
N LEU A 119 21.68 -8.63 -6.22
CA LEU A 119 20.30 -8.81 -5.76
C LEU A 119 19.80 -7.60 -4.98
N GLN A 120 20.68 -6.88 -4.30
CA GLN A 120 20.37 -5.59 -3.71
C GLN A 120 19.97 -4.57 -4.79
N ASP A 121 20.77 -4.43 -5.86
CA ASP A 121 20.50 -3.54 -6.99
C ASP A 121 19.17 -3.90 -7.68
N ALA A 122 18.88 -5.20 -7.78
CA ALA A 122 17.60 -5.66 -8.30
C ALA A 122 16.40 -5.20 -7.45
N MET A 123 16.57 -5.04 -6.13
CA MET A 123 15.52 -4.60 -5.20
C MET A 123 15.46 -3.07 -5.01
N GLU A 124 16.42 -2.32 -5.55
CA GLU A 124 16.47 -0.86 -5.43
C GLU A 124 15.15 -0.15 -5.80
N PRO A 125 14.42 -0.54 -6.88
CA PRO A 125 13.14 0.09 -7.22
C PRO A 125 12.09 0.02 -6.07
N LEU A 126 12.21 -0.97 -5.19
CA LEU A 126 11.31 -1.11 -4.04
C LEU A 126 11.51 -0.02 -2.97
N ASN A 127 12.60 0.76 -3.02
CA ASN A 127 12.80 1.89 -2.11
C ASN A 127 11.69 2.93 -2.25
N LYS A 128 11.38 3.31 -3.49
CA LYS A 128 10.28 4.24 -3.79
C LYS A 128 8.95 3.66 -3.33
N VAL A 129 8.70 2.39 -3.66
CA VAL A 129 7.49 1.64 -3.26
C VAL A 129 7.31 1.65 -1.73
N ASN A 130 8.35 1.33 -0.98
CA ASN A 130 8.32 1.29 0.48
C ASN A 130 8.05 2.67 1.08
N PHE A 131 8.67 3.71 0.53
CA PHE A 131 8.46 5.08 0.99
C PHE A 131 7.02 5.55 0.75
N GLU A 132 6.53 5.39 -0.48
CA GLU A 132 5.18 5.83 -0.84
C GLU A 132 4.13 5.05 -0.06
N ASN A 133 4.28 3.74 0.08
CA ASN A 133 3.35 2.95 0.88
C ASN A 133 3.34 3.37 2.36
N ARG A 134 4.47 3.78 2.95
CA ARG A 134 4.49 4.35 4.31
C ARG A 134 3.76 5.70 4.38
N ALA A 135 3.91 6.54 3.37
CA ALA A 135 3.12 7.77 3.28
C ALA A 135 1.62 7.45 3.14
N HIS A 136 1.26 6.42 2.38
CA HIS A 136 -0.13 5.97 2.24
C HIS A 136 -0.70 5.43 3.55
N GLN A 137 0.10 4.79 4.41
CA GLN A 137 -0.34 4.39 5.75
C GLN A 137 -0.75 5.59 6.61
N GLU A 138 -0.01 6.70 6.58
CA GLU A 138 -0.40 7.92 7.30
C GLU A 138 -1.69 8.53 6.72
N VAL A 139 -1.85 8.50 5.39
CA VAL A 139 -3.11 8.90 4.73
C VAL A 139 -4.27 8.03 5.19
N LEU A 140 -4.13 6.70 5.13
CA LEU A 140 -5.17 5.73 5.49
C LEU A 140 -5.52 5.81 6.97
N LYS A 141 -4.56 6.06 7.85
CA LYS A 141 -4.82 6.36 9.26
C LYS A 141 -5.73 7.59 9.40
N GLY A 142 -5.46 8.67 8.66
CA GLY A 142 -6.34 9.83 8.60
C GLY A 142 -7.74 9.50 8.08
N VAL A 143 -7.83 8.74 6.99
CA VAL A 143 -9.11 8.28 6.42
C VAL A 143 -9.90 7.44 7.44
N LEU A 144 -9.24 6.55 8.17
CA LEU A 144 -9.86 5.70 9.19
C LEU A 144 -10.39 6.50 10.37
N TYR A 145 -9.63 7.47 10.88
CA TYR A 145 -10.15 8.40 11.89
C TYR A 145 -11.36 9.16 11.37
N PHE A 146 -11.29 9.60 10.11
CA PHE A 146 -12.33 10.42 9.54
C PHE A 146 -13.64 9.65 9.33
N VAL A 147 -13.57 8.55 8.56
CA VAL A 147 -14.72 7.68 8.25
C VAL A 147 -15.22 6.98 9.51
N GLY A 148 -14.33 6.51 10.38
CA GLY A 148 -14.70 5.85 11.62
C GLY A 148 -15.42 6.76 12.61
N THR A 149 -14.97 8.01 12.79
CA THR A 149 -15.67 8.98 13.65
C THR A 149 -17.07 9.26 13.11
N ARG A 150 -17.20 9.48 11.80
CA ARG A 150 -18.50 9.72 11.16
C ARG A 150 -19.43 8.52 11.30
N GLU A 151 -18.94 7.31 11.06
CA GLU A 151 -19.76 6.11 11.06
C GLU A 151 -20.14 5.65 12.47
N ILE A 152 -19.18 5.63 13.40
CA ILE A 152 -19.37 5.10 14.76
C ILE A 152 -20.05 6.12 15.68
N ALA A 153 -19.65 7.40 15.61
CA ALA A 153 -20.16 8.44 16.49
C ALA A 153 -21.26 9.30 15.85
N GLY A 154 -21.46 9.23 14.52
CA GLY A 154 -22.40 10.10 13.81
C GLY A 154 -21.97 11.57 13.76
N GLN A 155 -20.67 11.86 13.97
CA GLN A 155 -20.13 13.21 14.06
C GLN A 155 -19.01 13.44 13.04
N GLU A 156 -18.89 14.67 12.57
CA GLU A 156 -17.74 15.06 11.76
C GLU A 156 -16.47 15.11 12.62
N PRO A 157 -15.36 14.53 12.15
CA PRO A 157 -14.07 14.57 12.84
C PRO A 157 -13.46 15.98 12.81
N ASP A 158 -12.50 16.23 13.70
CA ASP A 158 -11.72 17.48 13.67
C ASP A 158 -10.92 17.59 12.36
N MET A 159 -11.12 18.68 11.62
CA MET A 159 -10.42 18.94 10.36
C MET A 159 -8.91 19.17 10.53
N GLY A 160 -8.44 19.51 11.74
CA GLY A 160 -7.02 19.55 12.10
C GLY A 160 -6.31 18.21 11.92
N LEU A 161 -7.05 17.10 11.85
CA LEU A 161 -6.55 15.77 11.50
C LEU A 161 -5.69 15.77 10.23
N TRP A 162 -6.10 16.50 9.19
CA TRP A 162 -5.39 16.49 7.91
C TRP A 162 -4.04 17.20 7.98
N ALA A 163 -3.95 18.26 8.80
CA ALA A 163 -2.67 18.91 9.07
C ALA A 163 -1.70 17.93 9.76
N SER A 164 -2.18 17.10 10.70
CA SER A 164 -1.37 16.07 11.33
C SER A 164 -0.92 14.97 10.37
N VAL A 165 -1.78 14.55 9.43
CA VAL A 165 -1.41 13.60 8.36
C VAL A 165 -0.30 14.19 7.49
N GLU A 166 -0.44 15.45 7.06
CA GLU A 166 0.57 16.13 6.24
C GLU A 166 1.90 16.30 6.97
N GLN A 167 1.87 16.59 8.27
CA GLN A 167 3.06 16.63 9.13
C GLN A 167 3.72 15.25 9.23
N GLY A 168 2.96 14.16 9.40
CA GLY A 168 3.48 12.80 9.44
C GLY A 168 4.19 12.41 8.13
N ILE A 169 3.59 12.75 6.99
CA ILE A 169 4.18 12.53 5.67
C ILE A 169 5.43 13.39 5.47
N ALA A 170 5.43 14.65 5.92
CA ALA A 170 6.60 15.53 5.84
C ALA A 170 7.77 15.02 6.69
N ALA A 171 7.50 14.50 7.89
CA ALA A 171 8.51 13.88 8.75
C ALA A 171 9.14 12.64 8.09
N LEU A 172 8.32 11.80 7.44
CA LEU A 172 8.81 10.66 6.65
C LEU A 172 9.73 11.10 5.50
N LYS A 173 9.37 12.17 4.78
CA LYS A 173 10.22 12.75 3.71
C LYS A 173 11.55 13.28 4.25
N GLY A 174 11.51 14.00 5.36
CA GLY A 174 12.68 14.58 6.00
C GLY A 174 13.72 13.53 6.42
N ALA A 175 13.26 12.41 7.00
CA ALA A 175 14.12 11.32 7.43
C ALA A 175 14.92 10.66 6.29
N ILE A 176 14.34 10.61 5.09
CA ILE A 176 15.01 10.05 3.90
C ILE A 176 15.99 11.06 3.30
N GLY A 177 15.61 12.34 3.23
CA GLY A 177 16.51 13.40 2.78
C GLY A 177 17.80 13.44 3.60
N SER A 178 17.71 13.23 4.92
CA SER A 178 18.87 13.14 5.82
C SER A 178 19.67 11.84 5.73
N ALA A 179 19.10 10.76 5.18
CA ALA A 179 19.79 9.47 5.04
C ALA A 179 20.51 9.32 3.68
N ALA A 180 20.15 10.15 2.69
CA ALA A 180 20.78 10.21 1.38
C ALA A 180 21.84 11.33 1.24
N SER A 181 22.11 12.08 2.33
CA SER A 181 23.09 13.17 2.41
C SER A 181 24.34 12.81 3.20
#